data_AF-A0A2T6AI35-F1
#
_entry.id   AF-A0A2T6AI35-F1
#
_cell.length_a   1.000
_cell.length_b   1.000
_cell.length_c   1.000
_cell.angle_alpha   90.00
_cell.angle_beta   90.00
_cell.angle_gamma   90.00
#
_symmetry.space_group_name_H-M   'P 1'
#
loop_
_entity.id
_entity.type
_entity.pdbx_description
1 polymer ?
#
loop_
_entity_poly.entity_id
_entity_poly.type
_entity_poly.pdbx_seq_one_letter_code
_entity_poly.pdbx_strand_id
1 'polypeptide(L)'
;MRKELIIFLVCLLLCSCLKEKEEFILEGKWVVLEFKQNGNDVISKLEKEIPSLNFYINDKFKYPAIRFDDSIMVIPVSKNQRYKLKFQADKNLDNIEIEKLEKYHQDSLPSFFQISFLKKFEIEKNYKKKELILKSDDEKIRIINSEVFSNQIQSRFLD
;
A
#
# COMPACT_ATOMS: atom_id res chain seq x y z
N MET A 1 30.61 39.12 20.52
CA MET A 1 29.58 39.61 19.59
C MET A 1 29.65 39.06 18.16
N ARG A 2 30.63 39.38 17.28
CA ARG A 2 30.62 38.86 15.90
C ARG A 2 30.82 37.33 15.77
N LYS A 3 31.56 36.70 16.70
CA LYS A 3 31.83 35.25 16.66
C LYS A 3 30.64 34.38 17.10
N GLU A 4 29.79 34.90 17.99
CA GLU A 4 28.62 34.17 18.51
C GLU A 4 27.48 34.10 17.49
N LEU A 5 27.34 35.15 16.66
CA LEU A 5 26.34 35.18 15.58
C LEU A 5 26.61 34.12 14.50
N ILE A 6 27.88 33.86 14.19
CA ILE A 6 28.27 32.86 13.18
C ILE A 6 27.95 31.44 13.68
N ILE A 7 28.20 31.15 14.96
CA ILE A 7 27.88 29.85 15.56
C ILE A 7 26.37 29.63 15.57
N PHE A 8 25.57 30.65 15.88
CA PHE A 8 24.11 30.55 15.86
C PHE A 8 23.57 30.30 14.44
N LEU A 9 24.16 30.94 13.42
CA LEU A 9 23.78 30.73 12.02
C LEU A 9 24.13 29.32 11.51
N VAL A 10 25.29 28.78 11.92
CA VAL A 10 25.72 27.41 11.59
C VAL A 10 24.83 26.38 12.29
N CYS A 11 24.44 26.61 13.55
CA CYS A 11 23.50 25.73 14.25
C CYS A 11 22.09 25.75 13.62
N LEU A 12 21.59 26.91 13.17
CA LEU A 12 20.33 27.01 12.43
C LEU A 12 20.38 26.27 11.09
N LEU A 13 21.50 26.36 10.35
CA LEU A 13 21.70 25.63 9.10
C LEU A 13 21.82 24.11 9.30
N LEU A 14 22.45 23.65 10.39
CA LEU A 14 22.56 22.23 10.72
C LEU A 14 21.22 21.65 11.23
N CYS A 15 20.44 22.39 12.02
CA CYS A 15 19.10 21.96 12.44
C CYS A 15 18.10 21.89 11.27
N SER A 16 18.30 22.67 10.21
CA SER A 16 17.40 22.70 9.04
C SER A 16 17.53 21.49 8.11
N CYS A 17 18.56 20.64 8.30
CA CYS A 17 18.83 19.49 7.43
C CYS A 17 18.29 18.15 7.96
N LEU A 18 17.70 18.11 9.15
CA LEU A 18 16.92 16.96 9.60
C LEU A 18 15.52 17.02 8.97
N LYS A 19 15.45 16.89 7.64
CA LYS A 19 14.22 16.44 7.00
C LYS A 19 13.99 15.04 7.55
N GLU A 20 13.00 14.89 8.42
CA GLU A 20 12.43 13.58 8.73
C GLU A 20 12.19 12.89 7.40
N LYS A 21 12.94 11.82 7.17
CA LYS A 21 12.79 11.00 5.98
C LYS A 21 11.45 10.31 6.17
N GLU A 22 10.39 10.87 5.60
CA GLU A 22 9.06 10.27 5.68
C GLU A 22 9.17 8.81 5.23
N GLU A 23 8.98 7.90 6.19
CA GLU A 23 8.98 6.47 5.92
C GLU A 23 7.62 6.10 5.32
N PHE A 24 7.65 5.36 4.23
CA PHE A 24 6.42 4.88 3.60
C PHE A 24 6.04 3.54 4.22
N ILE A 25 4.87 3.46 4.83
CA ILE A 25 4.38 2.27 5.51
C ILE A 25 3.33 1.59 4.63
N LEU A 26 3.57 0.34 4.22
CA LEU A 26 2.60 -0.46 3.45
C LEU A 26 1.44 -0.96 4.31
N GLU A 27 1.68 -1.23 5.60
CA GLU A 27 0.67 -1.73 6.55
C GLU A 27 -0.62 -0.90 6.51
N GLY A 28 -1.76 -1.59 6.45
CA GLY A 28 -3.08 -0.98 6.60
C GLY A 28 -3.98 -1.13 5.38
N LYS A 29 -5.02 -0.30 5.33
CA LYS A 29 -6.08 -0.35 4.31
C LYS A 29 -5.84 0.69 3.22
N TRP A 30 -5.89 0.24 1.99
CA TRP A 30 -5.65 1.03 0.78
C TRP A 30 -6.86 0.99 -0.13
N VAL A 31 -7.35 2.15 -0.56
CA VAL A 31 -8.46 2.27 -1.51
C VAL A 31 -7.91 2.20 -2.92
N VAL A 32 -8.53 1.40 -3.78
CA VAL A 32 -8.14 1.30 -5.20
C VAL A 32 -8.74 2.48 -5.96
N LEU A 33 -7.88 3.29 -6.56
CA LEU A 33 -8.26 4.47 -7.36
C LEU A 33 -8.23 4.22 -8.87
N GLU A 34 -7.35 3.33 -9.32
CA GLU A 34 -7.21 2.96 -10.73
C GLU A 34 -6.76 1.51 -10.80
N PHE A 35 -7.33 0.73 -11.72
CA PHE A 35 -6.86 -0.60 -12.06
C PHE A 35 -6.92 -0.75 -13.57
N LYS A 36 -5.75 -0.79 -14.20
CA LYS A 36 -5.58 -1.05 -15.62
C LYS A 36 -4.94 -2.41 -15.86
N GLN A 37 -5.45 -3.11 -16.87
CA GLN A 37 -4.88 -4.34 -17.41
C GLN A 37 -4.79 -4.22 -18.93
N ASN A 38 -3.61 -4.42 -19.50
CA ASN A 38 -3.30 -4.18 -20.92
C ASN A 38 -3.75 -2.79 -21.39
N GLY A 39 -3.54 -1.77 -20.54
CA GLY A 39 -3.93 -0.38 -20.79
C GLY A 39 -5.42 -0.06 -20.62
N ASN A 40 -6.28 -1.07 -20.48
CA ASN A 40 -7.72 -0.89 -20.31
C ASN A 40 -8.10 -0.77 -18.85
N ASP A 41 -8.99 0.15 -18.51
CA ASP A 41 -9.57 0.20 -17.17
C ASP A 41 -10.46 -1.04 -16.95
N VAL A 42 -10.18 -1.77 -15.87
CA VAL A 42 -10.90 -2.98 -15.50
C VAL A 42 -11.67 -2.82 -14.19
N ILE A 43 -11.59 -1.65 -13.51
CA ILE A 43 -12.40 -1.38 -12.30
C ILE A 43 -13.89 -1.53 -12.59
N SER A 44 -14.34 -1.02 -13.74
CA SER A 44 -15.74 -1.10 -14.15
C SER A 44 -16.21 -2.53 -14.39
N LYS A 45 -15.31 -3.43 -14.82
CA LYS A 45 -15.58 -4.86 -15.03
C LYS A 45 -15.62 -5.65 -13.73
N LEU A 46 -15.14 -5.07 -12.64
CA LEU A 46 -15.09 -5.72 -11.35
C LEU A 46 -16.41 -5.63 -10.56
N GLU A 47 -17.51 -5.09 -11.12
CA GLU A 47 -18.86 -5.07 -10.51
C GLU A 47 -18.90 -4.79 -8.97
N LYS A 48 -17.99 -3.93 -8.47
CA LYS A 48 -17.79 -3.54 -7.05
C LYS A 48 -17.00 -4.51 -6.16
N GLU A 49 -16.29 -5.47 -6.75
CA GLU A 49 -15.52 -6.49 -6.04
C GLU A 49 -14.17 -6.01 -5.48
N ILE A 50 -13.58 -4.92 -5.99
CA ILE A 50 -12.29 -4.44 -5.44
C ILE A 50 -12.35 -2.96 -5.06
N PRO A 51 -12.92 -2.63 -3.90
CA PRO A 51 -12.88 -1.27 -3.37
C PRO A 51 -11.61 -0.98 -2.55
N SER A 52 -10.90 -2.01 -2.07
CA SER A 52 -9.70 -1.83 -1.26
C SER A 52 -8.80 -3.06 -1.24
N LEU A 53 -7.52 -2.85 -0.91
CA LEU A 53 -6.53 -3.87 -0.57
C LEU A 53 -6.06 -3.62 0.86
N ASN A 54 -6.00 -4.66 1.69
CA ASN A 54 -5.46 -4.54 3.05
C ASN A 54 -4.15 -5.31 3.15
N PHE A 55 -3.10 -4.66 3.63
CA PHE A 55 -1.79 -5.29 3.85
C PHE A 55 -1.52 -5.42 5.33
N TYR A 56 -1.21 -6.64 5.76
CA TYR A 56 -0.80 -6.98 7.12
C TYR A 56 0.59 -7.59 7.06
N ILE A 57 1.60 -6.84 7.50
CA ILE A 57 2.99 -7.25 7.60
C ILE A 57 3.12 -8.14 8.82
N ASN A 58 3.71 -9.31 8.62
CA ASN A 58 4.10 -10.14 9.74
C ASN A 58 5.34 -9.53 10.41
N ASP A 59 5.09 -8.68 11.39
CA ASP A 59 6.09 -8.26 12.35
C ASP A 59 5.78 -8.94 13.69
N LYS A 60 6.46 -10.06 13.95
CA LYS A 60 6.34 -10.84 15.19
C LYS A 60 6.61 -10.00 16.45
N PHE A 61 7.29 -8.86 16.33
CA PHE A 61 7.55 -7.94 17.43
C PHE A 61 6.38 -6.97 17.68
N LYS A 62 5.64 -6.60 16.64
CA LYS A 62 4.53 -5.63 16.72
C LYS A 62 3.19 -6.27 17.10
N TYR A 63 2.94 -7.52 16.71
CA TYR A 63 1.69 -8.24 16.98
C TYR A 63 1.91 -9.62 17.64
N PRO A 64 2.41 -9.67 18.89
CA PRO A 64 2.79 -10.93 19.54
C PRO A 64 1.62 -11.93 19.72
N ALA A 65 0.37 -11.43 19.78
CA ALA A 65 -0.83 -12.25 19.93
C ALA A 65 -1.36 -12.84 18.61
N ILE A 66 -0.91 -12.34 17.45
CA ILE A 66 -1.37 -12.79 16.13
C ILE A 66 -0.15 -13.28 15.36
N ARG A 67 0.12 -14.58 15.47
CA ARG A 67 1.19 -15.24 14.71
C ARG A 67 0.68 -15.56 13.32
N PHE A 68 0.87 -14.65 12.38
CA PHE A 68 0.95 -15.07 10.99
C PHE A 68 2.39 -15.57 10.77
N ASP A 69 2.58 -16.65 10.02
CA ASP A 69 3.93 -17.03 9.56
C ASP A 69 4.38 -16.17 8.38
N ASP A 70 3.40 -15.58 7.68
CA ASP A 70 3.56 -14.84 6.44
C ASP A 70 2.90 -13.46 6.54
N SER A 71 3.40 -12.47 5.81
CA SER A 71 2.65 -11.23 5.58
C SER A 71 1.46 -11.51 4.66
N ILE A 72 0.31 -10.91 4.95
CA ILE A 72 -0.97 -11.26 4.31
C ILE A 72 -1.59 -10.03 3.66
N MET A 73 -1.92 -10.15 2.37
CA MET A 73 -2.78 -9.23 1.66
C MET A 73 -4.21 -9.77 1.67
N VAL A 74 -5.18 -8.94 2.04
CA VAL A 74 -6.60 -9.31 2.03
C VAL A 74 -7.34 -8.48 0.99
N ILE A 75 -8.06 -9.19 0.11
CA ILE A 75 -8.94 -8.61 -0.90
C ILE A 75 -10.40 -8.86 -0.47
N PRO A 76 -11.08 -7.86 0.11
CA PRO A 76 -12.50 -7.95 0.44
C PRO A 76 -13.35 -7.78 -0.81
N VAL A 77 -14.03 -8.86 -1.22
CA VAL A 77 -14.86 -8.89 -2.44
C VAL A 77 -16.32 -8.63 -2.13
N SER A 78 -16.79 -9.12 -0.99
CA SER A 78 -18.14 -8.84 -0.48
C SER A 78 -18.15 -8.83 1.05
N LYS A 79 -19.31 -8.58 1.66
CA LYS A 79 -19.45 -8.61 3.14
C LYS A 79 -18.94 -9.93 3.74
N ASN A 80 -19.13 -11.04 3.03
CA ASN A 80 -18.85 -12.39 3.53
C ASN A 80 -17.70 -13.09 2.79
N GLN A 81 -17.12 -12.46 1.77
CA GLN A 81 -16.08 -13.08 0.94
C GLN A 81 -14.80 -12.25 0.96
N ARG A 82 -13.71 -12.90 1.34
CA ARG A 82 -12.38 -12.30 1.43
C ARG A 82 -11.33 -13.29 0.93
N TYR A 83 -10.48 -12.85 0.02
CA TYR A 83 -9.33 -13.64 -0.41
C TYR A 83 -8.09 -13.19 0.37
N LYS A 84 -7.32 -14.15 0.87
CA LYS A 84 -6.09 -13.91 1.61
C LYS A 84 -4.91 -14.43 0.81
N LEU A 85 -4.04 -13.54 0.38
CA LEU A 85 -2.83 -13.85 -0.36
C LEU A 85 -1.62 -13.60 0.53
N LYS A 86 -0.55 -14.36 0.31
CA LYS A 86 0.74 -14.06 0.92
C LYS A 86 1.38 -12.93 0.13
N PHE A 87 2.13 -12.07 0.81
CA PHE A 87 3.03 -11.16 0.11
C PHE A 87 4.40 -11.10 0.77
N GLN A 88 5.40 -10.70 -0.02
CA GLN A 88 6.74 -10.38 0.42
C GLN A 88 7.15 -9.06 -0.22
N ALA A 89 7.57 -8.09 0.58
CA ALA A 89 8.10 -6.82 0.10
C ALA A 89 9.60 -6.76 0.37
N ASP A 90 10.36 -6.14 -0.52
CA ASP A 90 11.76 -5.85 -0.24
C ASP A 90 11.90 -4.78 0.86
N LYS A 91 13.11 -4.65 1.41
CA LYS A 91 13.40 -3.75 2.53
C LYS A 91 13.04 -2.29 2.23
N ASN A 92 13.14 -1.88 0.96
CA ASN A 92 12.90 -0.49 0.56
C ASN A 92 11.44 -0.26 0.16
N LEU A 93 10.63 -1.31 0.06
CA LEU A 93 9.29 -1.29 -0.52
C LEU A 93 9.31 -0.88 -2.01
N ASP A 94 10.36 -1.25 -2.75
CA ASP A 94 10.45 -0.99 -4.20
C ASP A 94 9.78 -2.10 -5.01
N ASN A 95 9.66 -3.29 -4.43
CA ASN A 95 8.98 -4.43 -5.03
C ASN A 95 8.11 -5.15 -4.00
N ILE A 96 7.01 -5.73 -4.49
CA ILE A 96 6.18 -6.67 -3.75
C ILE A 96 5.87 -7.89 -4.62
N GLU A 97 6.09 -9.08 -4.07
CA GLU A 97 5.68 -10.34 -4.67
C GLU A 97 4.48 -10.89 -3.91
N ILE A 98 3.44 -11.26 -4.63
CA ILE A 98 2.19 -11.75 -4.07
C ILE A 98 1.97 -13.19 -4.54
N GLU A 99 1.70 -14.06 -3.59
CA GLU A 99 1.63 -15.51 -3.78
C GLU A 99 0.33 -16.08 -3.19
N LYS A 100 -0.05 -17.26 -3.67
CA LYS A 100 -1.19 -17.99 -3.12
C LYS A 100 -0.83 -18.49 -1.72
N LEU A 101 -1.76 -18.35 -0.77
CA LEU A 101 -1.57 -18.83 0.59
C LEU A 101 -2.34 -20.14 0.81
N GLU A 102 -1.67 -21.27 0.59
CA GLU A 102 -2.30 -22.60 0.53
C GLU A 102 -3.16 -22.93 1.77
N LYS A 103 -2.75 -22.51 2.96
CA LYS A 103 -3.45 -22.77 4.22
C LYS A 103 -4.82 -22.08 4.38
N TYR A 104 -5.15 -21.06 3.58
CA TYR A 104 -6.38 -20.27 3.75
C TYR A 104 -7.37 -20.39 2.59
N HIS A 105 -7.04 -21.11 1.53
CA HIS A 105 -7.93 -21.30 0.38
C HIS A 105 -8.57 -22.69 0.43
N GLN A 106 -9.68 -22.81 1.16
CA GLN A 106 -10.61 -23.94 0.95
C GLN A 106 -11.43 -23.72 -0.34
N ASP A 107 -11.69 -22.46 -0.70
CA ASP A 107 -12.34 -22.08 -1.95
C ASP A 107 -11.32 -21.70 -3.03
N SER A 108 -11.60 -22.08 -4.29
CA SER A 108 -10.77 -21.70 -5.43
C SER A 108 -10.76 -20.18 -5.62
N LEU A 109 -9.57 -19.57 -5.58
CA LEU A 109 -9.38 -18.16 -5.96
C LEU A 109 -9.87 -17.96 -7.40
N PRO A 110 -10.75 -16.98 -7.69
CA PRO A 110 -11.23 -16.76 -9.05
C PRO A 110 -10.07 -16.45 -10.02
N SER A 111 -10.23 -16.85 -11.28
CA SER A 111 -9.19 -16.71 -12.31
C SER A 111 -8.70 -15.29 -12.47
N PHE A 112 -9.61 -14.31 -12.36
CA PHE A 112 -9.25 -12.89 -12.37
C PHE A 112 -8.19 -12.58 -11.31
N PHE A 113 -8.45 -12.90 -10.04
CA PHE A 113 -7.50 -12.63 -8.96
C PHE A 113 -6.19 -13.39 -9.09
N GLN A 114 -6.24 -14.61 -9.66
CA GLN A 114 -5.02 -15.37 -9.96
C GLN A 114 -4.15 -14.62 -10.97
N ILE A 115 -4.73 -14.22 -12.10
CA ILE A 115 -4.03 -13.52 -13.18
C ILE A 115 -3.54 -12.15 -12.72
N SER A 116 -4.33 -11.47 -11.90
CA SER A 116 -4.12 -10.07 -11.57
C SER A 116 -3.31 -9.79 -10.30
N PHE A 117 -3.20 -10.75 -9.39
CA PHE A 117 -2.47 -10.50 -8.14
C PHE A 117 -1.35 -11.50 -7.90
N LEU A 118 -1.35 -12.71 -8.46
CA LEU A 118 -0.30 -13.70 -8.18
C LEU A 118 0.94 -13.45 -9.05
N LYS A 119 1.61 -12.33 -8.81
CA LYS A 119 2.81 -11.90 -9.53
C LYS A 119 3.64 -10.94 -8.68
N LYS A 120 4.77 -10.53 -9.24
CA LYS A 120 5.62 -9.47 -8.71
C LYS A 120 5.19 -8.11 -9.30
N PHE A 121 5.17 -7.10 -8.44
CA PHE A 121 4.94 -5.70 -8.80
C PHE A 121 6.13 -4.84 -8.40
N GLU A 122 6.50 -3.92 -9.28
CA GLU A 122 7.29 -2.74 -8.94
C GLU A 122 6.37 -1.72 -8.24
N ILE A 123 6.90 -1.01 -7.25
CA ILE A 123 6.17 -0.02 -6.47
C ILE A 123 6.72 1.38 -6.77
N GLU A 124 5.86 2.24 -7.31
CA GLU A 124 6.11 3.68 -7.38
C GLU A 124 5.40 4.39 -6.22
N LYS A 125 6.14 5.19 -5.44
CA LYS A 125 5.65 5.86 -4.22
C LYS A 125 5.40 7.33 -4.48
N ASN A 126 4.22 7.81 -4.14
CA ASN A 126 3.93 9.24 -4.10
C ASN A 126 3.76 9.69 -2.64
N TYR A 127 4.86 10.09 -2.02
CA TYR A 127 4.91 10.54 -0.62
C TYR A 127 3.95 11.70 -0.33
N LYS A 128 3.86 12.67 -1.24
CA LYS A 128 3.00 13.85 -1.08
C LYS A 128 1.52 13.49 -1.01
N LYS A 129 1.07 12.54 -1.83
CA LYS A 129 -0.34 12.11 -1.87
C LYS A 129 -0.63 10.88 -1.01
N LYS A 130 0.40 10.25 -0.43
CA LYS A 130 0.33 8.94 0.22
C LYS A 130 -0.35 7.90 -0.69
N GLU A 131 0.03 7.92 -1.97
CA GLU A 131 -0.41 6.95 -2.98
C GLU A 131 0.72 5.96 -3.29
N LEU A 132 0.33 4.74 -3.63
CA LEU A 132 1.20 3.73 -4.23
C LEU A 132 0.68 3.37 -5.62
N ILE A 133 1.61 3.06 -6.52
CA ILE A 133 1.29 2.45 -7.81
C ILE A 133 2.03 1.12 -7.87
N LEU A 134 1.27 0.03 -7.94
CA LEU A 134 1.78 -1.32 -8.21
C LEU A 134 1.80 -1.51 -9.72
N LYS A 135 2.96 -1.82 -10.30
CA LYS A 135 3.15 -2.02 -11.75
C LYS A 135 3.70 -3.40 -12.07
N SER A 136 3.15 -4.04 -13.07
CA SER A 136 3.74 -5.16 -13.82
C SER A 136 3.75 -4.81 -15.31
N ASP A 137 4.27 -5.70 -16.15
CA ASP A 137 4.31 -5.49 -17.60
C ASP A 137 2.94 -5.16 -18.21
N ASP A 138 1.88 -5.77 -17.68
CA ASP A 138 0.52 -5.69 -18.19
C ASP A 138 -0.46 -4.96 -17.26
N GLU A 139 -0.08 -4.67 -16.01
CA GLU A 139 -1.01 -4.12 -15.02
C GLU A 139 -0.48 -2.89 -14.30
N LYS A 140 -1.42 -2.03 -13.94
CA LYS A 140 -1.18 -0.87 -13.09
C LYS A 140 -2.32 -0.73 -12.10
N ILE A 141 -2.00 -0.79 -10.82
CA ILE A 141 -2.95 -0.61 -9.72
C ILE A 141 -2.52 0.61 -8.92
N ARG A 142 -3.31 1.68 -8.96
CA ARG A 142 -3.08 2.87 -8.13
C ARG A 142 -3.95 2.80 -6.90
N ILE A 143 -3.33 2.95 -5.75
CA ILE A 143 -4.00 2.86 -4.45
C ILE A 143 -3.62 4.04 -3.57
N ILE A 144 -4.52 4.42 -2.66
CA ILE A 144 -4.31 5.50 -1.69
C ILE A 144 -4.61 5.00 -0.27
N ASN A 145 -3.88 5.50 0.72
CA ASN A 145 -4.18 5.18 2.11
C ASN A 145 -5.62 5.62 2.46
N SER A 146 -6.38 4.72 3.08
CA SER A 146 -7.82 4.92 3.29
C SER A 146 -8.17 6.07 4.23
N GLU A 147 -7.30 6.41 5.18
CA GLU A 147 -7.48 7.54 6.09
C GLU A 147 -7.35 8.86 5.32
N VAL A 148 -6.32 8.96 4.47
CA VAL A 148 -6.10 10.11 3.59
C VAL A 148 -7.26 10.29 2.62
N PHE A 149 -7.74 9.20 2.03
CA PHE A 149 -8.91 9.23 1.12
C PHE A 149 -10.16 9.74 1.83
N SER A 150 -10.43 9.25 3.05
CA SER A 150 -11.59 9.67 3.84
C SER A 150 -11.54 11.17 4.15
N ASN A 151 -10.37 11.70 4.52
CA ASN A 151 -10.18 13.12 4.81
C ASN A 151 -10.40 13.99 3.56
N GLN A 152 -9.94 13.56 2.38
CA GLN A 152 -10.15 14.27 1.11
C GLN A 152 -11.62 14.33 0.70
N ILE A 153 -12.40 13.30 1.04
CA ILE A 153 -13.83 13.29 0.79
C ILE A 153 -14.54 14.26 1.74
N GLN A 154 -14.23 14.18 3.04
CA GLN A 154 -14.86 15.05 4.05
C GLN A 154 -14.63 16.54 3.76
N SER A 155 -13.42 16.94 3.34
CA SER A 155 -13.15 18.33 2.99
C SER A 155 -13.99 18.85 1.83
N ARG A 156 -14.38 17.99 0.87
CA ARG A 156 -15.22 18.39 -0.28
C ARG A 156 -16.69 18.61 0.06
N PHE A 157 -17.14 18.14 1.22
CA PHE A 157 -18.52 18.33 1.69
C PHE A 157 -18.65 19.45 2.72
N LEU A 158 -17.52 20.11 3.05
CA LEU A 158 -17.46 21.24 3.97
C LEU A 158 -17.19 22.58 3.25
N ASP A 159 -17.04 22.55 1.93
CA ASP A 159 -17.01 23.71 1.01
C ASP A 159 -18.39 23.90 0.35
#